data_AF-A0A6N8B3G5-F1
#
_entry.id   AF-A0A6N8B3G5-F1
#
_cell.length_a   1.000
_cell.length_b   1.000
_cell.length_c   1.000
_cell.angle_alpha   90.00
_cell.angle_beta   90.00
_cell.angle_gamma   90.00
#
_symmetry.space_group_name_H-M   'P 1'
#
loop_
_entity.id
_entity.type
_entity.pdbx_description
1 polymer ?
#
loop_
_entity_poly.entity_id
_entity_poly.type
_entity_poly.pdbx_seq_one_letter_code
_entity_poly.pdbx_strand_id
1 'polypeptide(L)'
;MAYSPEMLMDFDSEYAILPSLIRSKKTLEFVKMLISDKGGVIPYTYAHKIYHCPKCSEFYEHFFYQVNYDGGIFKPQYKCTKCKTVLEIISRENESQGDLNLKSYPCPKCGKYSLAEDLSSVVMWD
;
A
#
# COMPACT_ATOMS: atom_id res chain seq x y z
N MET A 1 1.14 6.18 9.04
CA MET A 1 1.17 5.36 10.28
C MET A 1 2.27 4.32 10.14
N ALA A 2 3.14 4.21 11.15
CA ALA A 2 4.13 3.13 11.25
C ALA A 2 3.57 2.04 12.16
N TYR A 3 3.65 0.78 11.74
CA TYR A 3 3.18 -0.38 12.51
C TYR A 3 4.37 -1.13 13.09
N SER A 4 4.26 -1.61 14.33
CA SER A 4 5.25 -2.53 14.90
C SER A 4 5.26 -3.84 14.10
N PRO A 5 6.42 -4.38 13.70
CA PRO A 5 6.51 -5.63 12.94
C PRO A 5 5.93 -6.82 13.69
N GLU A 6 6.11 -6.84 15.01
CA GLU A 6 5.66 -7.91 15.89
C GLU A 6 4.13 -8.03 15.85
N MET A 7 3.44 -6.90 15.98
CA MET A 7 1.97 -6.82 15.88
C MET A 7 1.45 -7.09 14.46
N LEU A 8 2.31 -6.94 13.46
CA LEU A 8 1.96 -7.19 12.07
C LEU A 8 1.96 -8.70 11.77
N MET A 9 2.88 -9.48 12.34
CA MET A 9 3.06 -10.90 12.03
C MET A 9 2.42 -11.86 13.05
N ASP A 10 2.00 -11.38 14.21
CA ASP A 10 1.36 -12.19 15.24
C ASP A 10 -0.13 -12.45 14.90
N PHE A 11 -0.39 -13.47 14.09
CA PHE A 11 -1.76 -13.81 13.63
C PHE A 11 -2.63 -14.54 14.65
N ASP A 12 -2.01 -15.02 15.74
CA ASP A 12 -2.68 -15.78 16.81
C ASP A 12 -3.06 -14.87 17.98
N SER A 13 -2.45 -13.68 18.06
CA SER A 13 -2.86 -12.62 18.96
C SER A 13 -4.13 -11.89 18.52
N GLU A 14 -4.94 -11.50 19.48
CA GLU A 14 -6.08 -10.61 19.27
C GLU A 14 -5.66 -9.21 18.77
N TYR A 15 -4.37 -8.87 18.91
CA TYR A 15 -3.79 -7.61 18.45
C TYR A 15 -3.21 -7.67 17.03
N ALA A 16 -3.42 -8.77 16.30
CA ALA A 16 -2.99 -8.93 14.92
C ALA A 16 -3.51 -7.77 14.04
N ILE A 17 -2.59 -6.99 13.45
CA ILE A 17 -2.98 -5.82 12.66
C ILE A 17 -3.28 -6.20 11.20
N LEU A 18 -2.61 -7.20 10.63
CA LEU A 18 -2.82 -7.62 9.24
C LEU A 18 -4.28 -7.93 8.86
N PRO A 19 -5.08 -8.62 9.69
CA PRO A 19 -6.50 -8.82 9.43
C PRO A 19 -7.28 -7.51 9.22
N SER A 20 -6.90 -6.43 9.91
CA SER A 20 -7.53 -5.11 9.74
C SER A 20 -7.08 -4.40 8.45
N LEU A 21 -5.86 -4.67 7.98
CA LEU A 21 -5.26 -4.04 6.80
C LEU A 21 -5.58 -4.78 5.50
N ILE A 22 -5.74 -6.10 5.55
CA ILE A 22 -6.08 -6.96 4.42
C ILE A 22 -7.59 -7.25 4.46
N ARG A 23 -8.36 -6.44 3.74
CA ARG A 23 -9.84 -6.58 3.68
C ARG A 23 -10.32 -7.93 3.11
N SER A 24 -9.52 -8.59 2.28
CA SER A 24 -9.89 -9.85 1.62
C SER A 24 -9.53 -11.05 2.49
N LYS A 25 -10.54 -11.76 3.02
CA LYS A 25 -10.36 -12.98 3.80
C LYS A 25 -9.49 -14.03 3.07
N LYS A 26 -9.76 -14.24 1.78
CA LYS A 26 -8.98 -15.16 0.93
C LYS A 26 -7.50 -14.75 0.82
N THR A 27 -7.24 -13.44 0.70
CA THR A 27 -5.86 -12.93 0.64
C THR A 27 -5.18 -13.08 1.99
N LEU A 28 -5.89 -12.83 3.08
CA LEU A 28 -5.37 -12.99 4.43
C LEU A 28 -5.00 -14.44 4.72
N GLU A 29 -5.86 -15.41 4.38
CA GLU A 29 -5.57 -16.85 4.51
C GLU A 29 -4.36 -17.26 3.69
N PHE A 30 -4.24 -16.75 2.46
CA PHE A 30 -3.07 -17.02 1.62
C PHE A 30 -1.78 -16.45 2.22
N VAL A 31 -1.81 -15.22 2.75
CA VAL A 31 -0.66 -14.60 3.43
C VAL A 31 -0.28 -15.36 4.69
N LYS A 32 -1.27 -15.81 5.49
CA LYS A 32 -1.05 -16.66 6.65
C LYS A 32 -0.32 -17.95 6.26
N MET A 33 -0.78 -18.64 5.22
CA MET A 33 -0.12 -19.84 4.70
C MET A 33 1.32 -19.58 4.26
N LEU A 34 1.58 -18.46 3.56
CA LEU A 34 2.96 -18.12 3.17
C LEU A 34 3.88 -17.92 4.37
N ILE A 35 3.37 -17.37 5.47
CA ILE A 35 4.17 -17.10 6.66
C ILE A 35 4.37 -18.36 7.49
N SER A 36 3.28 -19.07 7.81
CA SER A 36 3.33 -20.27 8.65
C SER A 36 3.96 -21.49 7.97
N ASP A 37 3.62 -21.74 6.70
CA ASP A 37 3.97 -23.01 6.04
C ASP A 37 5.19 -22.88 5.11
N LYS A 38 5.51 -21.66 4.65
CA LYS A 38 6.61 -21.38 3.71
C LYS A 38 7.74 -20.55 4.32
N GLY A 39 7.73 -20.34 5.64
CA GLY A 39 8.74 -19.55 6.35
C GLY A 39 8.76 -18.08 5.89
N GLY A 40 7.63 -17.56 5.42
CA GLY A 40 7.53 -16.24 4.85
C GLY A 40 7.78 -15.13 5.87
N VAL A 41 8.53 -14.11 5.47
CA VAL A 41 8.86 -12.93 6.29
C VAL A 41 8.33 -11.66 5.62
N ILE A 42 7.73 -10.78 6.40
CA ILE A 42 7.34 -9.45 5.93
C ILE A 42 8.45 -8.45 6.28
N PRO A 43 9.20 -7.90 5.30
CA PRO A 43 10.22 -6.90 5.58
C PRO A 43 9.60 -5.56 5.98
N TYR A 44 10.36 -4.73 6.68
CA TYR A 44 10.01 -3.40 7.19
C TYR A 44 9.59 -2.35 6.13
N THR A 45 9.52 -2.72 4.86
CA THR A 45 9.11 -1.85 3.74
C THR A 45 7.59 -1.68 3.61
N TYR A 46 6.80 -2.25 4.52
CA TYR A 46 5.34 -2.09 4.50
C TYR A 46 4.93 -0.67 4.89
N ALA A 47 3.93 -0.13 4.21
CA ALA A 47 3.43 1.22 4.48
C ALA A 47 2.09 1.43 3.76
N HIS A 48 1.31 2.41 4.20
CA HIS A 48 0.27 2.96 3.32
C HIS A 48 0.93 3.73 2.18
N LYS A 49 0.56 3.38 0.94
CA LYS A 49 1.07 4.00 -0.27
C LYS A 49 -0.08 4.50 -1.12
N ILE A 50 0.19 5.54 -1.91
CA ILE A 50 -0.75 6.04 -2.90
C ILE A 50 -0.57 5.26 -4.19
N TYR A 51 -1.69 4.80 -4.72
CA TYR A 51 -1.80 4.10 -5.97
C TYR A 51 -2.61 4.94 -6.96
N HIS A 52 -2.22 4.90 -8.22
CA HIS A 52 -2.86 5.58 -9.33
C HIS A 52 -3.46 4.55 -10.29
N CYS A 53 -4.65 4.84 -10.81
CA CYS A 53 -5.26 4.07 -11.88
C CYS A 53 -4.86 4.62 -13.25
N PRO A 54 -4.11 3.89 -14.10
CA PRO A 54 -3.65 4.40 -15.39
C PRO A 54 -4.76 4.68 -16.41
N LYS A 55 -5.98 4.18 -16.17
CA LYS A 55 -7.12 4.38 -17.07
C LYS A 55 -8.07 5.49 -16.61
N CYS A 56 -8.27 5.64 -15.31
CA CYS A 56 -9.22 6.62 -14.75
C CYS A 56 -8.53 7.81 -14.10
N SER A 57 -7.21 7.74 -13.91
CA SER A 57 -6.39 8.72 -13.20
C SER A 57 -6.80 8.94 -11.75
N GLU A 58 -7.62 8.05 -11.19
CA GLU A 58 -8.06 8.09 -9.80
C GLU A 58 -6.96 7.59 -8.87
N PHE A 59 -6.90 8.22 -7.69
CA PHE A 59 -5.93 7.90 -6.65
C PHE A 59 -6.59 7.11 -5.53
N TYR A 60 -5.84 6.16 -4.98
CA TYR A 60 -6.29 5.28 -3.91
C TYR A 60 -5.18 5.08 -2.89
N GLU A 61 -5.50 5.16 -1.61
CA GLU A 61 -4.60 4.71 -0.55
C GLU A 61 -4.81 3.21 -0.30
N HIS A 62 -3.72 2.45 -0.35
CA HIS A 62 -3.71 1.04 0.00
C HIS A 62 -2.47 0.67 0.82
N PHE A 63 -2.64 -0.30 1.71
CA PHE A 63 -1.56 -0.82 2.54
C PHE A 63 -0.62 -1.71 1.72
N PHE A 64 0.53 -1.21 1.33
CA PHE A 64 1.58 -1.99 0.69
C PHE A 64 2.27 -2.90 1.71
N TYR A 65 2.43 -4.16 1.35
CA TYR A 65 3.28 -5.13 2.05
C TYR A 65 3.87 -6.11 1.02
N GLN A 66 4.90 -6.83 1.42
CA GLN A 66 5.39 -7.97 0.65
C GLN A 66 5.69 -9.12 1.60
N VAL A 67 5.60 -10.36 1.12
CA VAL A 67 6.02 -11.54 1.86
C VAL A 67 7.15 -12.18 1.07
N ASN A 68 8.33 -12.26 1.67
CA ASN A 68 9.48 -12.96 1.13
C ASN A 68 9.47 -14.38 1.68
N TYR A 69 9.37 -15.39 0.84
CA TYR A 69 9.34 -16.81 1.23
C TYR A 69 10.24 -17.61 0.28
N ASP A 70 10.54 -18.87 0.60
CA ASP A 70 11.50 -19.68 -0.18
C ASP A 70 11.16 -19.81 -1.67
N GLY A 71 9.88 -19.71 -2.01
CA GLY A 71 9.37 -19.78 -3.39
C GLY A 71 9.25 -18.44 -4.11
N GLY A 72 9.68 -17.33 -3.52
CA GLY A 72 9.70 -16.00 -4.15
C GLY A 72 9.13 -14.88 -3.30
N ILE A 73 8.57 -13.87 -3.96
CA ILE A 73 8.04 -12.67 -3.31
C ILE A 73 6.58 -12.50 -3.70
N PHE A 74 5.71 -12.47 -2.70
CA PHE A 74 4.30 -12.10 -2.88
C PHE A 74 4.12 -10.60 -2.63
N LYS A 75 3.39 -9.93 -3.53
CA LYS A 75 2.94 -8.54 -3.38
C LYS A 75 1.46 -8.46 -3.71
N PRO A 76 0.65 -7.73 -2.93
CA PRO A 76 -0.76 -7.54 -3.25
C PRO A 76 -0.89 -6.73 -4.55
N GLN A 77 -1.86 -7.12 -5.38
CA GLN A 77 -2.28 -6.35 -6.54
C GLN A 77 -3.65 -5.73 -6.27
N TYR A 78 -3.72 -4.40 -6.34
CA TYR A 78 -4.97 -3.67 -6.16
C TYR A 78 -5.61 -3.36 -7.52
N LYS A 79 -6.93 -3.33 -7.56
CA LYS A 79 -7.71 -3.04 -8.77
C LYS A 79 -8.57 -1.81 -8.54
N CYS A 80 -8.63 -0.94 -9.54
CA CYS A 80 -9.51 0.21 -9.53
C CYS A 80 -10.96 -0.23 -9.31
N THR A 81 -11.65 0.41 -8.35
CA THR A 81 -13.04 0.08 -8.03
C THR A 81 -13.99 0.33 -9.22
N LYS A 82 -13.69 1.35 -10.03
CA LYS A 82 -14.47 1.77 -11.21
C LYS A 82 -14.21 0.89 -12.44
N CYS A 83 -12.97 0.81 -12.91
CA CYS A 83 -12.65 0.18 -14.21
C CYS A 83 -11.93 -1.17 -14.10
N LYS A 84 -11.67 -1.66 -12.88
CA LYS A 84 -11.00 -2.94 -12.57
C LYS A 84 -9.56 -3.08 -13.10
N THR A 85 -9.00 -2.02 -13.68
CA THR A 85 -7.58 -1.95 -14.09
C THR A 85 -6.69 -2.07 -12.86
N VAL A 86 -5.56 -2.77 -12.98
CA VAL A 86 -4.57 -2.88 -11.91
C VAL A 86 -4.02 -1.50 -11.60
N LEU A 87 -3.92 -1.17 -10.31
CA LEU A 87 -3.40 0.10 -9.86
C LEU A 87 -1.87 0.06 -9.78
N GLU A 88 -1.25 1.20 -10.06
CA GLU A 88 0.20 1.38 -10.05
C GLU A 88 0.61 2.19 -8.83
N ILE A 89 1.71 1.83 -8.17
CA ILE A 89 2.22 2.57 -7.01
C ILE A 89 2.86 3.86 -7.50
N ILE A 90 2.51 4.98 -6.90
CA ILE A 90 3.24 6.23 -7.09
C ILE A 90 4.52 6.14 -6.27
N SER A 91 5.65 6.09 -6.95
CA SER A 91 6.96 6.09 -6.31
C SER A 91 7.30 7.52 -5.87
N ARG A 92 7.78 7.67 -4.64
CA ARG A 92 8.46 8.92 -4.25
C ARG A 92 9.81 8.92 -4.94
N GLU A 93 10.02 9.86 -5.85
CA GLU A 93 11.30 10.03 -6.50
C GLU A 93 12.21 10.82 -5.55
N ASN A 94 13.29 10.18 -5.09
CA ASN A 94 14.31 10.69 -4.18
C ASN A 94 13.88 10.75 -2.70
N GLU A 95 14.43 9.83 -1.91
CA GLU A 95 14.29 9.69 -0.45
C GLU A 95 14.82 10.91 0.35
N SER A 96 15.33 11.94 -0.34
CA SER A 96 15.96 13.12 0.27
C SER A 96 14.97 14.23 0.62
N GLN A 97 13.81 14.28 -0.05
CA GLN A 97 12.71 15.21 0.24
C GLN A 97 11.43 14.46 -0.12
N GLY A 98 10.58 14.16 0.86
CA GLY A 98 9.49 13.18 0.78
C GLY A 98 8.35 13.48 -0.19
N ASP A 99 8.58 14.24 -1.26
CA ASP A 99 7.59 14.75 -2.19
C ASP A 99 7.14 13.67 -3.18
N LEU A 100 5.82 13.51 -3.29
CA LEU A 100 5.22 12.72 -4.37
C LEU A 100 5.24 13.55 -5.66
N ASN A 101 5.77 13.00 -6.75
CA ASN A 101 5.73 13.67 -8.07
C ASN A 101 4.32 13.63 -8.69
N LEU A 102 3.36 14.32 -8.06
CA LEU A 102 1.96 14.38 -8.49
C LEU A 102 1.77 15.13 -9.81
N LYS A 103 2.72 15.99 -10.19
CA LYS A 103 2.69 16.76 -11.44
C LYS A 103 2.72 15.87 -12.68
N SER A 104 3.23 14.64 -12.55
CA SER A 104 3.28 13.67 -13.64
C SER A 104 1.95 12.94 -13.86
N TYR A 105 0.95 13.18 -13.01
CA TYR A 105 -0.34 12.49 -13.07
C TYR A 105 -1.48 13.48 -13.37
N PRO A 106 -2.38 13.14 -14.31
CA PRO A 106 -3.49 14.02 -14.66
C PRO A 106 -4.59 13.97 -13.58
N CYS A 107 -5.25 15.11 -13.35
CA CYS A 107 -6.40 15.18 -12.44
C CYS A 107 -7.55 14.27 -12.94
N PRO A 108 -8.12 13.38 -12.11
CA PRO A 108 -9.23 12.50 -12.52
C PRO A 108 -10.51 13.24 -12.88
N LYS A 109 -10.67 14.50 -12.45
CA LYS A 109 -11.85 15.31 -12.75
C LYS A 109 -11.73 16.13 -14.04
N CYS A 110 -10.56 16.70 -14.31
CA CYS A 110 -10.37 17.65 -15.42
C CYS A 110 -9.24 17.31 -16.40
N GLY A 111 -8.46 16.27 -16.14
CA GLY A 111 -7.35 15.81 -16.98
C GLY A 111 -6.09 16.69 -16.96
N LYS A 112 -6.09 17.81 -16.23
CA LYS A 112 -4.94 18.73 -16.17
C LYS A 112 -3.85 18.20 -15.24
N TYR A 113 -2.59 18.43 -15.62
CA TYR A 113 -1.38 18.09 -14.86
C TYR A 113 -0.98 19.23 -13.91
N SER A 114 -1.86 19.52 -12.96
CA SER A 114 -1.68 20.62 -12.00
C SER A 114 -1.87 20.17 -10.55
N LEU A 115 -1.80 18.86 -10.30
CA LEU A 115 -1.85 18.33 -8.95
C LEU A 115 -0.56 18.69 -8.22
N ALA A 116 -0.72 19.23 -7.02
CA ALA A 116 0.36 19.56 -6.11
C ALA A 116 -0.02 19.04 -4.72
N GLU A 117 0.99 18.66 -3.95
CA GLU A 117 0.82 18.34 -2.55
C GLU A 117 0.55 19.64 -1.77
N ASP A 118 -0.48 19.64 -0.94
CA ASP A 118 -0.76 20.76 -0.06
C ASP A 118 0.07 20.62 1.22
N LEU A 119 1.21 21.30 1.25
CA LEU A 119 2.11 21.33 2.41
C LEU A 119 1.61 22.25 3.54
N SER A 120 0.49 22.95 3.35
CA SER A 120 -0.03 23.90 4.36
C SER A 120 -0.71 23.24 5.55
N SER A 121 -0.98 21.93 5.47
CA SER A 121 -1.65 21.16 6.52
C SER A 121 -0.73 20.08 7.11
N VAL A 122 0.36 20.50 7.75
CA VAL A 122 0.97 19.69 8.81
C VAL A 122 0.00 19.70 9.98
N VAL A 123 -1.00 18.83 9.93
CA VAL A 123 -1.85 18.56 11.09
C VAL A 123 -0.97 17.77 12.05
N MET A 124 -0.40 18.46 13.04
CA MET A 124 0.15 17.82 14.22
C MET A 124 -1.03 17.19 14.96
N TRP A 125 -1.19 15.88 14.79
CA TRP A 125 -2.10 15.09 15.60
C TRP A 125 -1.44 14.91 16.97
N ASP A 126 -1.95 15.63 17.96
CA ASP A 126 -1.66 15.44 19.40
C ASP A 126 -2.47 14.25 19.94
#